data_AF-L9YF13-F1
#
_entry.id   AF-L9YF13-F1
#
_cell.length_a   1.000
_cell.length_b   1.000
_cell.length_c   1.000
_cell.angle_alpha   90.00
_cell.angle_beta   90.00
_cell.angle_gamma   90.00
#
_symmetry.space_group_name_H-M   'P 1'
#
loop_
_entity.id
_entity.type
_entity.pdbx_description
1 polymer ?
#
loop_
_entity_poly.entity_id
_entity_poly.type
_entity_poly.pdbx_seq_one_letter_code
_entity_poly.pdbx_strand_id
1 'polypeptide(L)'
;MLLVALTAALAVGLVSIGAVSVSAGDDADPTPITVDSSDDPTGVGPVAATQTGVSETEFVEPVPEEGDPYFETEAGDGSWISYVNPRDEYRTPYLGDASGKLCVALLNENGDPVVGESVPDTTVTVPTGEELEWHTNADPFVVEYPLTESYERPLDADQFGTTDDLPQGDGYLDSHCLEWHGLTEDETLEYGEVEIEGEDADDVDVVGYVQQAHDSWDSDGDPIEAAEPYEDTGGWTYHEDGSHGQAVVVLQLDGDRDVDVDDSDDGDDSSTDDGDSASDNDGGDDSADETPGFGSIAVLVALAATLLASRRA
;
A
#
# COMPACT_ATOMS: atom_id res chain seq x y z
N MET A 1 -70.65 27.18 -24.54
CA MET A 1 -70.21 27.75 -23.24
C MET A 1 -68.89 27.08 -22.91
N LEU A 2 -67.77 27.72 -22.61
CA LEU A 2 -67.38 29.13 -22.54
C LEU A 2 -65.84 29.09 -22.64
N LEU A 3 -65.26 29.95 -23.49
CA LEU A 3 -63.85 30.33 -23.49
C LEU A 3 -63.46 30.92 -22.12
N VAL A 4 -62.26 30.63 -21.61
CA VAL A 4 -61.42 31.61 -20.88
C VAL A 4 -59.94 31.31 -21.12
N ALA A 5 -59.29 32.19 -21.89
CA ALA A 5 -57.87 32.50 -21.81
C ALA A 5 -57.66 33.60 -20.75
N LEU A 6 -56.47 33.76 -20.15
CA LEU A 6 -55.62 34.97 -20.23
C LEU A 6 -54.45 35.00 -19.21
N THR A 7 -53.24 35.28 -19.75
CA THR A 7 -52.14 36.19 -19.29
C THR A 7 -51.37 36.03 -17.97
N ALA A 8 -50.09 35.68 -18.12
CA ALA A 8 -48.87 36.51 -17.97
C ALA A 8 -48.70 37.50 -16.78
N ALA A 9 -47.56 37.36 -16.09
CA ALA A 9 -46.82 38.47 -15.48
C ALA A 9 -45.30 38.24 -15.59
N LEU A 10 -44.60 39.36 -15.83
CA LEU A 10 -43.23 39.54 -16.29
C LEU A 10 -42.44 40.28 -15.18
N ALA A 11 -41.20 39.87 -14.91
CA ALA A 11 -40.14 40.68 -14.28
C ALA A 11 -38.81 39.96 -14.58
N VAL A 12 -37.95 40.36 -15.52
CA VAL A 12 -37.07 41.54 -15.61
C VAL A 12 -36.29 41.81 -14.31
N GLY A 13 -35.04 41.33 -14.30
CA GLY A 13 -33.96 41.78 -13.43
C GLY A 13 -32.63 41.71 -14.18
N LEU A 14 -32.28 42.81 -14.85
CA LEU A 14 -30.94 43.08 -15.38
C LEU A 14 -30.04 43.54 -14.24
N VAL A 15 -28.88 42.91 -14.05
CA VAL A 15 -27.65 43.60 -13.64
C VAL A 15 -26.50 43.04 -14.46
N SER A 16 -25.80 43.94 -15.13
CA SER A 16 -24.64 43.70 -15.96
C SER A 16 -23.39 44.33 -15.34
N ILE A 17 -22.25 43.89 -15.87
CA ILE A 17 -20.91 44.53 -15.89
C ILE A 17 -19.92 43.99 -14.85
N GLY A 18 -18.87 43.35 -15.38
CA GLY A 18 -17.64 43.08 -14.64
C GLY A 18 -16.60 42.21 -15.38
N ALA A 19 -16.48 42.32 -16.71
CA ALA A 19 -15.33 41.73 -17.40
C ALA A 19 -14.10 42.62 -17.16
N VAL A 20 -13.04 42.06 -16.59
CA VAL A 20 -11.70 42.66 -16.61
C VAL A 20 -10.76 41.66 -17.28
N SER A 21 -10.44 41.94 -18.53
CA SER A 21 -9.27 41.39 -19.20
C SER A 21 -8.07 42.27 -18.84
N VAL A 22 -6.98 41.68 -18.37
CA VAL A 22 -5.64 42.28 -18.45
C VAL A 22 -4.70 41.26 -19.09
N SER A 23 -3.92 41.81 -19.99
CA SER A 23 -3.06 41.26 -21.02
C SER A 23 -1.73 40.67 -20.53
N ALA A 24 -1.15 39.88 -21.43
CA ALA A 24 0.16 39.25 -21.40
C ALA A 24 1.37 40.17 -21.12
N GLY A 25 2.42 39.54 -20.58
CA GLY A 25 3.84 39.87 -20.77
C GLY A 25 4.57 40.41 -19.54
N ASP A 26 5.46 39.61 -18.94
CA ASP A 26 6.89 39.91 -18.85
C ASP A 26 7.67 38.71 -18.24
N ASP A 27 8.82 38.41 -18.84
CA ASP A 27 9.86 37.48 -18.38
C ASP A 27 10.31 37.76 -16.94
N ALA A 28 10.39 36.72 -16.11
CA ALA A 28 11.22 36.72 -14.90
C ALA A 28 11.76 35.32 -14.59
N ASP A 29 13.06 35.18 -14.85
CA ASP A 29 14.00 34.15 -14.44
C ASP A 29 13.86 33.80 -12.93
N PRO A 30 13.76 32.52 -12.52
CA PRO A 30 13.76 32.19 -11.10
C PRO A 30 15.19 32.16 -10.56
N THR A 31 15.55 33.19 -9.78
CA THR A 31 16.72 33.13 -8.89
C THR A 31 16.46 32.15 -7.75
N PRO A 32 17.42 31.28 -7.36
CA PRO A 32 17.24 30.38 -6.24
C PRO A 32 17.17 31.16 -4.91
N ILE A 33 16.15 30.85 -4.11
CA ILE A 33 16.01 31.31 -2.73
C ILE A 33 17.09 30.63 -1.89
N THR A 34 17.97 31.43 -1.31
CA THR A 34 18.90 31.01 -0.27
C THR A 34 18.17 31.08 1.07
N VAL A 35 17.99 29.93 1.73
CA VAL A 35 17.42 29.87 3.08
C VAL A 35 18.53 30.21 4.08
N ASP A 36 18.37 31.33 4.76
CA ASP A 36 19.20 31.76 5.89
C ASP A 36 18.63 31.14 7.17
N SER A 37 19.34 30.16 7.73
CA SER A 37 19.00 29.55 9.01
C SER A 37 19.24 30.55 10.15
N SER A 38 18.16 31.09 10.71
CA SER A 38 18.17 31.85 11.96
C SER A 38 17.02 31.37 12.85
N ASP A 39 17.39 30.77 13.98
CA ASP A 39 16.54 30.26 15.06
C ASP A 39 15.39 31.23 15.47
N ASP A 40 14.15 30.73 15.47
CA ASP A 40 13.04 31.30 16.27
C ASP A 40 12.28 30.19 17.00
N PRO A 41 12.16 30.23 18.35
CA PRO A 41 11.54 29.17 19.13
C PRO A 41 10.07 29.50 19.42
N THR A 42 9.18 29.22 18.47
CA THR A 42 7.74 29.09 18.75
C THR A 42 7.20 27.84 18.08
N GLY A 43 6.90 26.84 18.90
CA GLY A 43 6.38 25.55 18.48
C GLY A 43 5.11 25.66 17.65
N VAL A 44 5.27 25.25 16.40
CA VAL A 44 4.34 24.50 15.56
C VAL A 44 5.23 23.47 14.90
N GLY A 45 4.93 22.17 15.11
CA GLY A 45 5.73 21.09 14.54
C GLY A 45 5.82 21.24 13.02
N PRO A 46 6.92 20.80 12.39
CA PRO A 46 7.03 20.88 10.94
C PRO A 46 5.87 20.07 10.34
N VAL A 47 5.06 20.73 9.49
CA VAL A 47 4.38 20.05 8.39
C VAL A 47 5.44 19.20 7.70
N ALA A 48 5.18 17.91 7.53
CA ALA A 48 6.07 16.97 6.88
C ALA A 48 6.63 17.62 5.61
N ALA A 49 7.91 17.94 5.64
CA ALA A 49 8.60 18.36 4.44
C ALA A 49 8.66 17.09 3.59
N THR A 50 8.08 17.12 2.38
CA THR A 50 8.32 16.10 1.35
C THR A 50 9.80 15.79 1.37
N GLN A 51 10.18 14.60 1.80
CA GLN A 51 11.59 14.26 1.92
C GLN A 51 12.14 14.23 0.49
N THR A 52 13.15 15.05 0.21
CA THR A 52 13.93 14.88 -1.03
C THR A 52 14.75 13.60 -0.86
N GLY A 53 14.25 12.50 -1.40
CA GLY A 53 14.89 11.18 -1.34
C GLY A 53 14.00 10.13 -0.66
N VAL A 54 12.94 9.71 -1.35
CA VAL A 54 12.18 8.49 -1.03
C VAL A 54 12.88 7.28 -1.66
N SER A 55 12.70 6.11 -1.06
CA SER A 55 13.24 4.85 -1.60
C SER A 55 12.54 4.44 -2.89
N GLU A 56 11.27 4.82 -3.05
CA GLU A 56 10.47 4.58 -4.25
C GLU A 56 9.58 5.78 -4.57
N THR A 57 9.58 6.20 -5.84
CA THR A 57 8.69 7.26 -6.29
C THR A 57 7.28 6.72 -6.45
N GLU A 58 6.29 7.57 -6.17
CA GLU A 58 4.87 7.28 -6.37
C GLU A 58 4.59 6.52 -7.68
N PHE A 59 3.82 5.45 -7.57
CA PHE A 59 3.30 4.71 -8.70
C PHE A 59 1.93 5.28 -9.09
N VAL A 60 1.88 5.97 -10.24
CA VAL A 60 0.67 6.66 -10.69
C VAL A 60 -0.04 5.84 -11.78
N GLU A 61 -1.14 5.18 -11.41
CA GLU A 61 -2.02 4.50 -12.36
C GLU A 61 -3.45 5.06 -12.27
N PRO A 62 -3.95 5.77 -13.29
CA PRO A 62 -5.30 6.33 -13.24
C PRO A 62 -6.35 5.22 -13.26
N VAL A 63 -7.47 5.45 -12.57
CA VAL A 63 -8.61 4.55 -12.62
C VAL A 63 -9.17 4.39 -14.05
N PRO A 64 -9.70 3.22 -14.41
CA PRO A 64 -10.39 3.03 -15.69
C PRO A 64 -11.61 3.96 -15.85
N GLU A 65 -11.82 4.54 -17.04
CA GLU A 65 -13.01 5.33 -17.36
C GLU A 65 -14.14 4.49 -17.96
N GLU A 66 -15.36 5.04 -18.04
CA GLU A 66 -16.49 4.37 -18.71
C GLU A 66 -16.12 3.99 -20.16
N GLY A 67 -16.08 2.68 -20.42
CA GLY A 67 -15.75 2.12 -21.74
C GLY A 67 -14.32 1.59 -21.85
N ASP A 68 -13.46 1.84 -20.85
CA ASP A 68 -12.17 1.19 -20.74
C ASP A 68 -12.31 -0.26 -20.25
N PRO A 69 -11.33 -1.12 -20.57
CA PRO A 69 -11.21 -2.42 -19.92
C PRO A 69 -11.19 -2.25 -18.39
N TYR A 70 -11.90 -3.13 -17.69
CA TYR A 70 -11.96 -3.19 -16.22
C TYR A 70 -12.79 -2.12 -15.51
N PHE A 71 -13.34 -1.11 -16.19
CA PHE A 71 -14.46 -0.35 -15.62
C PHE A 71 -15.66 -1.29 -15.48
N GLU A 72 -16.22 -1.43 -14.28
CA GLU A 72 -17.37 -2.29 -14.05
C GLU A 72 -18.68 -1.49 -14.16
N THR A 73 -18.87 -0.53 -13.26
CA THR A 73 -20.09 0.28 -13.18
C THR A 73 -19.90 1.44 -12.22
N GLU A 74 -20.77 2.45 -12.31
CA GLU A 74 -20.88 3.56 -11.36
C GLU A 74 -22.31 3.60 -10.82
N ALA A 75 -22.48 4.11 -9.61
CA ALA A 75 -23.81 4.38 -9.05
C ALA A 75 -24.59 5.37 -9.94
N GLY A 76 -25.92 5.19 -10.03
CA GLY A 76 -26.76 6.10 -10.83
C GLY A 76 -26.81 7.55 -10.32
N ASP A 77 -26.43 7.78 -9.07
CA ASP A 77 -26.26 9.07 -8.42
C ASP A 77 -24.78 9.50 -8.28
N GLY A 78 -23.84 8.72 -8.83
CA GLY A 78 -22.41 9.00 -8.81
C GLY A 78 -21.79 8.92 -7.43
N SER A 79 -22.34 8.12 -6.52
CA SER A 79 -21.83 7.98 -5.15
C SER A 79 -20.72 6.94 -4.99
N TRP A 80 -20.43 6.14 -6.02
CA TRP A 80 -19.36 5.13 -6.02
C TRP A 80 -19.05 4.71 -7.45
N ILE A 81 -17.81 4.26 -7.67
CA ILE A 81 -17.36 3.63 -8.92
C ILE A 81 -16.80 2.25 -8.56
N SER A 82 -17.11 1.24 -9.36
CA SER A 82 -16.55 -0.11 -9.23
C SER A 82 -15.68 -0.44 -10.43
N TYR A 83 -14.57 -1.09 -10.14
CA TYR A 83 -13.63 -1.64 -11.10
C TYR A 83 -13.61 -3.15 -10.94
N VAL A 84 -13.46 -3.87 -12.05
CA VAL A 84 -13.33 -5.32 -12.03
C VAL A 84 -12.11 -5.68 -11.17
N ASN A 85 -12.29 -6.40 -10.07
CA ASN A 85 -11.17 -6.93 -9.32
C ASN A 85 -10.65 -8.21 -10.02
N PRO A 86 -9.35 -8.30 -10.38
CA PRO A 86 -8.80 -9.51 -11.01
C PRO A 86 -8.85 -10.75 -10.10
N ARG A 87 -8.96 -10.54 -8.79
CA ARG A 87 -9.11 -11.55 -7.74
C ARG A 87 -10.48 -11.50 -7.08
N ASP A 88 -11.49 -11.16 -7.87
CA ASP A 88 -12.88 -11.32 -7.49
C ASP A 88 -13.25 -12.82 -7.52
N GLU A 89 -13.29 -13.42 -6.34
CA GLU A 89 -13.69 -14.83 -6.19
C GLU A 89 -15.20 -14.92 -5.99
N TYR A 90 -15.91 -15.19 -7.10
CA TYR A 90 -17.37 -15.23 -7.09
C TYR A 90 -17.97 -16.57 -6.62
N ARG A 91 -18.85 -16.47 -5.62
CA ARG A 91 -20.20 -17.11 -5.57
C ARG A 91 -20.25 -18.64 -5.54
N THR A 92 -19.16 -19.35 -5.29
CA THR A 92 -19.20 -20.81 -5.14
C THR A 92 -18.40 -21.30 -3.94
N PRO A 93 -19.09 -21.73 -2.86
CA PRO A 93 -20.54 -21.72 -2.65
C PRO A 93 -21.15 -20.32 -2.49
N TYR A 94 -22.44 -20.20 -2.81
CA TYR A 94 -23.25 -19.02 -2.50
C TYR A 94 -24.04 -19.31 -1.22
N LEU A 95 -23.60 -18.74 -0.10
CA LEU A 95 -24.17 -18.94 1.24
C LEU A 95 -25.11 -17.80 1.64
N GLY A 96 -24.91 -16.60 1.11
CA GLY A 96 -25.79 -15.44 1.30
C GLY A 96 -25.37 -14.24 0.43
N ASP A 97 -25.90 -13.06 0.76
CA ASP A 97 -25.72 -11.84 -0.03
C ASP A 97 -24.57 -10.95 0.50
N ALA A 98 -23.85 -11.39 1.55
CA ALA A 98 -22.74 -10.64 2.11
C ALA A 98 -21.46 -10.74 1.27
N SER A 99 -20.65 -9.67 1.30
CA SER A 99 -19.36 -9.58 0.65
C SER A 99 -18.30 -8.95 1.55
N GLY A 100 -17.06 -9.30 1.29
CA GLY A 100 -15.91 -8.75 1.99
C GLY A 100 -14.78 -8.41 1.04
N LYS A 101 -13.95 -7.44 1.44
CA LYS A 101 -12.78 -7.03 0.68
C LYS A 101 -11.59 -6.84 1.62
N LEU A 102 -10.45 -7.40 1.26
CA LEU A 102 -9.17 -7.16 1.92
C LEU A 102 -8.19 -6.58 0.91
N CYS A 103 -7.49 -5.53 1.32
CA CYS A 103 -6.45 -4.93 0.48
C CYS A 103 -5.17 -4.72 1.26
N VAL A 104 -4.07 -4.59 0.52
CA VAL A 104 -2.81 -4.04 1.01
C VAL A 104 -2.51 -2.78 0.21
N ALA A 105 -2.18 -1.70 0.91
CA ALA A 105 -1.63 -0.47 0.35
C ALA A 105 -0.20 -0.31 0.87
N LEU A 106 0.77 -0.22 -0.04
CA LEU A 106 2.16 0.09 0.30
C LEU A 106 2.45 1.53 -0.07
N LEU A 107 2.93 2.30 0.90
CA LEU A 107 3.23 3.72 0.76
C LEU A 107 4.73 3.94 0.91
N ASN A 108 5.27 4.95 0.22
CA ASN A 108 6.62 5.42 0.48
C ASN A 108 6.70 6.28 1.76
N GLU A 109 7.88 6.82 2.05
CA GLU A 109 8.16 7.64 3.23
C GLU A 109 7.40 8.98 3.24
N ASN A 110 6.82 9.40 2.11
CA ASN A 110 5.95 10.57 2.01
C ASN A 110 4.46 10.21 2.16
N GLY A 111 4.09 8.93 2.19
CA GLY A 111 2.70 8.49 2.16
C GLY A 111 2.12 8.31 0.75
N ASP A 112 2.95 8.35 -0.30
CA ASP A 112 2.49 8.16 -1.67
C ASP A 112 2.41 6.65 -2.03
N PRO A 113 1.39 6.17 -2.75
CA PRO A 113 1.28 4.76 -3.16
C PRO A 113 2.45 4.29 -4.03
N VAL A 114 2.94 3.09 -3.77
CA VAL A 114 4.05 2.46 -4.53
C VAL A 114 3.78 0.97 -4.77
N VAL A 115 4.55 0.37 -5.69
CA VAL A 115 4.36 -1.03 -6.11
C VAL A 115 5.47 -1.96 -5.62
N GLY A 116 6.38 -1.45 -4.79
CA GLY A 116 7.41 -2.22 -4.11
C GLY A 116 8.56 -2.63 -5.03
N GLU A 117 8.88 -1.86 -6.08
CA GLU A 117 10.12 -2.04 -6.86
C GLU A 117 11.37 -1.93 -5.99
N SER A 118 11.26 -1.17 -4.90
CA SER A 118 12.31 -1.05 -3.88
C SER A 118 12.42 -2.27 -2.98
N VAL A 119 11.40 -3.13 -2.82
CA VAL A 119 11.42 -4.30 -1.90
C VAL A 119 11.08 -5.62 -2.62
N PRO A 120 11.83 -6.00 -3.68
CA PRO A 120 11.43 -7.04 -4.63
C PRO A 120 11.47 -8.49 -4.12
N ASP A 121 12.02 -8.74 -2.93
CA ASP A 121 12.04 -10.07 -2.30
C ASP A 121 11.16 -10.13 -1.04
N THR A 122 10.13 -9.28 -0.98
CA THR A 122 9.18 -9.18 0.14
C THR A 122 7.82 -9.78 -0.20
N THR A 123 7.31 -10.60 0.72
CA THR A 123 5.97 -11.20 0.69
C THR A 123 5.18 -10.73 1.91
N VAL A 124 3.98 -10.25 1.67
CA VAL A 124 2.99 -9.89 2.70
C VAL A 124 1.90 -10.93 2.72
N THR A 125 1.62 -11.47 3.91
CA THR A 125 0.59 -12.49 4.13
C THR A 125 -0.42 -11.98 5.16
N VAL A 126 -1.69 -11.91 4.78
CA VAL A 126 -2.81 -11.67 5.70
C VAL A 126 -3.56 -12.99 5.87
N PRO A 127 -3.48 -13.64 7.05
CA PRO A 127 -4.27 -14.82 7.31
C PRO A 127 -5.76 -14.49 7.17
N THR A 128 -6.51 -15.31 6.45
CA THR A 128 -7.97 -15.20 6.40
C THR A 128 -8.52 -16.42 7.09
N GLY A 129 -9.39 -16.28 8.10
CA GLY A 129 -9.84 -17.40 8.92
C GLY A 129 -10.48 -18.57 8.15
N GLU A 130 -10.95 -19.59 8.90
CA GLU A 130 -11.60 -20.79 8.33
C GLU A 130 -12.82 -20.44 7.43
N GLU A 131 -13.39 -19.24 7.62
CA GLU A 131 -14.50 -18.68 6.85
C GLU A 131 -14.17 -18.49 5.36
N LEU A 132 -12.90 -18.35 4.99
CA LEU A 132 -12.44 -18.17 3.61
C LEU A 132 -11.64 -19.37 3.07
N GLU A 133 -11.49 -20.47 3.82
CA GLU A 133 -10.79 -21.70 3.37
C GLU A 133 -11.30 -22.27 2.02
N TRP A 134 -12.56 -22.00 1.68
CA TRP A 134 -13.17 -22.46 0.43
C TRP A 134 -12.75 -21.63 -0.80
N HIS A 135 -12.11 -20.48 -0.58
CA HIS A 135 -11.51 -19.64 -1.60
C HIS A 135 -10.02 -19.95 -1.73
N THR A 136 -9.65 -20.70 -2.77
CA THR A 136 -8.29 -21.23 -2.96
C THR A 136 -7.16 -20.19 -3.03
N ASN A 137 -7.48 -18.92 -3.30
CA ASN A 137 -6.52 -17.83 -3.39
C ASN A 137 -6.73 -16.76 -2.30
N ALA A 138 -7.71 -16.95 -1.42
CA ALA A 138 -8.00 -16.03 -0.33
C ALA A 138 -7.34 -16.44 0.98
N ASP A 139 -7.06 -17.72 1.17
CA ASP A 139 -6.57 -18.26 2.43
C ASP A 139 -5.16 -18.89 2.31
N PRO A 140 -4.11 -18.17 2.76
CA PRO A 140 -4.12 -16.76 3.17
C PRO A 140 -4.14 -15.80 1.97
N PHE A 141 -4.41 -14.52 2.23
CA PHE A 141 -4.29 -13.48 1.22
C PHE A 141 -2.81 -13.08 1.13
N VAL A 142 -2.18 -13.36 -0.01
CA VAL A 142 -0.73 -13.19 -0.22
C VAL A 142 -0.45 -12.15 -1.29
N VAL A 143 0.50 -11.26 -1.01
CA VAL A 143 0.98 -10.20 -1.89
C VAL A 143 2.50 -10.31 -2.05
N GLU A 144 2.96 -10.50 -3.28
CA GLU A 144 4.37 -10.65 -3.64
C GLU A 144 4.88 -9.39 -4.36
N TYR A 145 5.84 -8.68 -3.75
CA TYR A 145 6.49 -7.52 -4.37
C TYR A 145 7.64 -7.95 -5.30
N PRO A 146 7.96 -7.16 -6.35
CA PRO A 146 7.24 -5.98 -6.79
C PRO A 146 5.95 -6.36 -7.53
N LEU A 147 4.88 -5.61 -7.31
CA LEU A 147 3.55 -5.96 -7.83
C LEU A 147 3.54 -6.01 -9.37
N THR A 148 4.38 -5.19 -10.01
CA THR A 148 4.55 -5.10 -11.47
C THR A 148 5.13 -6.34 -12.12
N GLU A 149 5.84 -7.18 -11.36
CA GLU A 149 6.39 -8.45 -11.85
C GLU A 149 5.52 -9.65 -11.48
N SER A 150 4.84 -9.57 -10.33
CA SER A 150 4.02 -10.65 -9.79
C SER A 150 2.61 -10.69 -10.35
N TYR A 151 2.05 -9.54 -10.76
CA TYR A 151 0.65 -9.41 -11.14
C TYR A 151 0.44 -8.67 -12.46
N GLU A 152 -0.53 -9.12 -13.26
CA GLU A 152 -0.93 -8.42 -14.50
C GLU A 152 -1.59 -7.07 -14.22
N ARG A 153 -2.15 -6.90 -13.03
CA ARG A 153 -2.74 -5.66 -12.51
C ARG A 153 -2.17 -5.40 -11.12
N PRO A 154 -1.11 -4.58 -11.02
CA PRO A 154 -0.40 -4.31 -9.77
C PRO A 154 -1.30 -3.66 -8.73
N LEU A 155 -2.05 -2.63 -9.10
CA LEU A 155 -3.06 -2.00 -8.27
C LEU A 155 -4.42 -2.21 -8.93
N ASP A 156 -5.45 -2.47 -8.12
CA ASP A 156 -6.78 -2.84 -8.61
C ASP A 156 -7.94 -2.18 -7.87
N ALA A 157 -7.66 -1.34 -6.87
CA ALA A 157 -8.63 -0.47 -6.24
C ALA A 157 -8.07 0.94 -5.98
N ASP A 158 -8.99 1.90 -5.94
CA ASP A 158 -8.81 3.29 -5.52
C ASP A 158 -9.49 3.43 -4.16
N GLN A 159 -8.71 3.30 -3.07
CA GLN A 159 -9.23 3.20 -1.71
C GLN A 159 -9.14 4.52 -0.97
N PHE A 160 -8.16 5.35 -1.26
CA PHE A 160 -7.85 6.54 -0.51
C PHE A 160 -7.74 7.74 -1.44
N GLY A 161 -8.08 8.90 -0.91
CA GLY A 161 -7.99 10.14 -1.65
C GLY A 161 -8.23 11.33 -0.77
N THR A 162 -7.76 12.48 -1.25
CA THR A 162 -7.92 13.78 -0.58
C THR A 162 -8.75 14.77 -1.40
N THR A 163 -9.33 14.29 -2.50
CA THR A 163 -10.07 15.13 -3.45
C THR A 163 -11.57 15.03 -3.22
N ASP A 164 -12.17 16.09 -2.66
CA ASP A 164 -13.63 16.20 -2.47
C ASP A 164 -14.47 16.17 -3.77
N ASP A 165 -13.81 16.21 -4.94
CA ASP A 165 -14.45 16.30 -6.26
C ASP A 165 -14.74 14.93 -6.89
N LEU A 166 -14.29 13.83 -6.27
CA LEU A 166 -14.51 12.47 -6.76
C LEU A 166 -15.49 11.68 -5.87
N PRO A 167 -16.27 10.75 -6.46
CA PRO A 167 -17.16 9.87 -5.70
C PRO A 167 -16.44 8.96 -4.70
N GLN A 168 -15.21 8.60 -5.03
CA GLN A 168 -14.35 7.69 -4.30
C GLN A 168 -12.91 8.03 -4.65
N GLY A 169 -12.05 8.02 -3.63
CA GLY A 169 -10.61 8.13 -3.76
C GLY A 169 -10.14 9.41 -4.44
N ASP A 170 -8.97 9.36 -5.08
CA ASP A 170 -8.41 10.50 -5.82
C ASP A 170 -8.32 10.27 -7.34
N GLY A 171 -8.86 9.14 -7.82
CA GLY A 171 -8.87 8.78 -9.24
C GLY A 171 -7.63 8.04 -9.69
N TYR A 172 -6.79 7.58 -8.76
CA TYR A 172 -5.65 6.72 -9.01
C TYR A 172 -5.76 5.42 -8.20
N LEU A 173 -5.33 4.31 -8.79
CA LEU A 173 -5.29 3.03 -8.10
C LEU A 173 -4.15 3.06 -7.08
N ASP A 174 -4.42 2.63 -5.85
CA ASP A 174 -3.51 2.74 -4.70
C ASP A 174 -3.36 1.44 -3.90
N SER A 175 -4.20 0.45 -4.20
CA SER A 175 -4.33 -0.76 -3.37
C SER A 175 -4.43 -2.02 -4.20
N HIS A 176 -3.90 -3.10 -3.63
CA HIS A 176 -3.92 -4.44 -4.18
C HIS A 176 -4.90 -5.29 -3.38
N CYS A 177 -6.01 -5.72 -3.99
CA CYS A 177 -7.15 -6.25 -3.26
C CYS A 177 -7.57 -7.66 -3.67
N LEU A 178 -8.10 -8.36 -2.68
CA LEU A 178 -8.93 -9.55 -2.81
C LEU A 178 -10.37 -9.17 -2.44
N GLU A 179 -11.33 -9.60 -3.23
CA GLU A 179 -12.76 -9.43 -2.92
C GLU A 179 -13.48 -10.77 -3.04
N TRP A 180 -14.42 -11.00 -2.13
CA TRP A 180 -15.21 -12.22 -2.11
C TRP A 180 -16.68 -11.92 -1.87
N HIS A 181 -17.53 -12.75 -2.48
CA HIS A 181 -18.97 -12.65 -2.37
C HIS A 181 -19.60 -13.98 -2.06
N GLY A 182 -20.74 -13.94 -1.40
CA GLY A 182 -21.57 -15.11 -1.15
C GLY A 182 -21.57 -15.56 0.30
N LEU A 183 -21.20 -14.70 1.24
CA LEU A 183 -21.19 -15.03 2.67
C LEU A 183 -22.57 -14.87 3.30
N THR A 184 -22.75 -15.49 4.46
CA THR A 184 -24.00 -15.33 5.22
C THR A 184 -24.08 -13.93 5.85
N GLU A 185 -25.28 -13.34 5.88
CA GLU A 185 -25.49 -11.98 6.41
C GLU A 185 -25.44 -11.89 7.94
N ASP A 186 -25.21 -13.02 8.62
CA ASP A 186 -25.02 -13.13 10.07
C ASP A 186 -23.67 -13.73 10.46
N GLU A 187 -22.74 -13.85 9.51
CA GLU A 187 -21.38 -14.35 9.74
C GLU A 187 -20.51 -13.34 10.48
N THR A 188 -19.50 -13.85 11.18
CA THR A 188 -18.36 -13.04 11.63
C THR A 188 -17.17 -13.43 10.81
N LEU A 189 -16.55 -12.46 10.16
CA LEU A 189 -15.27 -12.63 9.50
C LEU A 189 -14.18 -12.14 10.42
N GLU A 190 -13.12 -12.95 10.51
CA GLU A 190 -11.88 -12.59 11.17
C GLU A 190 -10.75 -12.72 10.14
N TYR A 191 -9.84 -11.75 10.13
CA TYR A 191 -8.57 -11.83 9.42
C TYR A 191 -7.45 -11.69 10.44
N GLY A 192 -6.29 -12.29 10.19
CA GLY A 192 -5.15 -12.29 11.09
C GLY A 192 -4.31 -11.01 10.99
N GLU A 193 -3.45 -10.82 11.99
CA GLU A 193 -2.39 -9.81 11.92
C GLU A 193 -1.46 -10.12 10.73
N VAL A 194 -0.95 -9.08 10.09
CA VAL A 194 -0.18 -9.21 8.85
C VAL A 194 1.21 -9.75 9.17
N GLU A 195 1.68 -10.66 8.33
CA GLU A 195 3.03 -11.22 8.39
C GLU A 195 3.81 -10.73 7.17
N ILE A 196 4.99 -10.14 7.40
CA ILE A 196 5.90 -9.68 6.34
C ILE A 196 7.15 -10.56 6.39
N GLU A 197 7.48 -11.20 5.28
CA GLU A 197 8.64 -12.09 5.13
C GLU A 197 9.44 -11.70 3.89
N GLY A 198 10.76 -11.90 3.91
CA GLY A 198 11.61 -11.52 2.78
C GLY A 198 13.00 -11.10 3.19
N GLU A 199 13.86 -10.85 2.19
CA GLU A 199 15.17 -10.21 2.43
C GLU A 199 15.00 -8.73 2.80
N ASP A 200 14.01 -8.06 2.21
CA ASP A 200 13.69 -6.65 2.42
C ASP A 200 12.51 -6.42 3.37
N ALA A 201 12.11 -7.44 4.16
CA ALA A 201 10.96 -7.34 5.05
C ALA A 201 11.17 -6.33 6.20
N ASP A 202 12.42 -6.14 6.63
CA ASP A 202 12.77 -5.17 7.67
C ASP A 202 12.62 -3.71 7.18
N ASP A 203 12.56 -3.46 5.86
CA ASP A 203 12.38 -2.12 5.26
C ASP A 203 10.90 -1.71 5.12
N VAL A 204 9.96 -2.56 5.60
CA VAL A 204 8.51 -2.34 5.49
C VAL A 204 7.87 -2.36 6.86
N ASP A 205 7.35 -1.21 7.27
CA ASP A 205 6.62 -1.04 8.52
C ASP A 205 5.11 -1.27 8.34
N VAL A 206 4.50 -1.93 9.32
CA VAL A 206 3.04 -2.00 9.46
C VAL A 206 2.56 -0.74 10.17
N VAL A 207 1.89 0.15 9.43
CA VAL A 207 1.28 1.36 10.01
C VAL A 207 0.03 0.99 10.81
N GLY A 208 -0.79 0.09 10.25
CA GLY A 208 -2.00 -0.41 10.89
C GLY A 208 -3.04 -0.85 9.86
N TYR A 209 -4.31 -0.72 10.23
CA TYR A 209 -5.44 -1.20 9.46
C TYR A 209 -6.54 -0.13 9.40
N VAL A 210 -7.08 0.09 8.21
CA VAL A 210 -8.32 0.86 8.04
C VAL A 210 -9.44 -0.13 7.81
N GLN A 211 -10.40 -0.21 8.73
CA GLN A 211 -11.51 -1.16 8.66
C GLN A 211 -12.85 -0.44 8.64
N GLN A 212 -13.72 -0.88 7.73
CA GLN A 212 -15.12 -0.47 7.70
C GLN A 212 -16.03 -1.69 7.65
N ALA A 213 -16.79 -1.89 8.71
CA ALA A 213 -17.49 -3.15 8.94
C ALA A 213 -18.78 -3.32 8.12
N HIS A 214 -19.56 -2.25 7.92
CA HIS A 214 -20.95 -2.32 7.47
C HIS A 214 -21.43 -1.17 6.57
N ASP A 215 -20.55 -0.21 6.28
CA ASP A 215 -20.91 1.05 5.64
C ASP A 215 -20.13 1.22 4.33
N SER A 216 -20.55 2.17 3.49
CA SER A 216 -19.84 2.52 2.25
C SER A 216 -18.43 3.01 2.56
N TRP A 217 -17.42 2.42 1.91
CA TRP A 217 -16.01 2.77 2.11
C TRP A 217 -15.79 4.30 2.13
N ASP A 218 -15.25 4.80 3.24
CA ASP A 218 -14.86 6.20 3.39
C ASP A 218 -13.46 6.38 2.81
N SER A 219 -13.42 6.79 1.54
CA SER A 219 -12.16 7.02 0.82
C SER A 219 -11.54 8.39 1.09
N ASP A 220 -12.26 9.29 1.77
CA ASP A 220 -11.87 10.69 1.92
C ASP A 220 -10.97 10.86 3.16
N GLY A 221 -9.78 10.24 3.12
CA GLY A 221 -8.88 10.22 4.25
C GLY A 221 -7.43 9.84 3.91
N ASP A 222 -6.51 10.31 4.75
CA ASP A 222 -5.13 9.84 4.75
C ASP A 222 -5.07 8.44 5.38
N PRO A 223 -4.59 7.41 4.67
CA PRO A 223 -4.54 6.04 5.17
C PRO A 223 -3.66 5.89 6.42
N ILE A 224 -2.60 6.70 6.57
CA ILE A 224 -1.70 6.65 7.71
C ILE A 224 -2.39 7.23 8.95
N GLU A 225 -3.13 8.33 8.80
CA GLU A 225 -3.86 8.95 9.91
C GLU A 225 -5.08 8.11 10.34
N ALA A 226 -5.69 7.39 9.40
CA ALA A 226 -6.88 6.56 9.65
C ALA A 226 -6.57 5.16 10.18
N ALA A 227 -5.32 4.71 10.08
CA ALA A 227 -4.91 3.37 10.48
C ALA A 227 -4.98 3.18 12.00
N GLU A 228 -5.62 2.09 12.41
CA GLU A 228 -5.74 1.65 13.80
C GLU A 228 -4.96 0.33 14.00
N PRO A 229 -4.56 -0.01 15.25
CA PRO A 229 -3.84 -1.25 15.52
C PRO A 229 -4.75 -2.49 15.39
N TYR A 230 -4.17 -3.63 15.00
CA TYR A 230 -4.90 -4.90 14.81
C TYR A 230 -5.77 -5.32 16.02
N GLU A 231 -5.35 -5.01 17.25
CA GLU A 231 -6.14 -5.34 18.45
C GLU A 231 -7.51 -4.65 18.51
N ASP A 232 -7.65 -3.51 17.82
CA ASP A 232 -8.88 -2.75 17.66
C ASP A 232 -9.55 -3.04 16.30
N THR A 233 -8.85 -3.71 15.38
CA THR A 233 -9.27 -4.03 14.00
C THR A 233 -8.86 -5.46 13.62
N GLY A 234 -9.79 -6.41 13.53
CA GLY A 234 -9.42 -7.80 13.20
C GLY A 234 -10.57 -8.60 12.60
N GLY A 235 -11.58 -7.90 12.09
CA GLY A 235 -12.79 -8.54 11.60
C GLY A 235 -14.07 -7.77 11.91
N TRP A 236 -15.17 -8.27 11.35
CA TRP A 236 -16.49 -7.68 11.50
C TRP A 236 -17.57 -8.76 11.53
N THR A 237 -18.72 -8.44 12.13
CA THR A 237 -19.89 -9.32 12.17
C THR A 237 -21.03 -8.71 11.37
N TYR A 238 -21.43 -9.36 10.27
CA TYR A 238 -22.50 -8.88 9.41
C TYR A 238 -23.86 -8.76 10.13
N HIS A 239 -24.72 -7.91 9.56
CA HIS A 239 -26.11 -7.80 9.94
C HIS A 239 -27.02 -7.51 8.72
N GLU A 240 -28.34 -7.66 8.89
CA GLU A 240 -29.37 -7.61 7.81
C GLU A 240 -29.28 -6.38 6.88
N ASP A 241 -28.76 -5.24 7.37
CA ASP A 241 -28.58 -4.00 6.57
C ASP A 241 -27.09 -3.60 6.38
N GLY A 242 -26.14 -4.48 6.72
CA GLY A 242 -24.70 -4.19 6.73
C GLY A 242 -23.93 -5.42 6.30
N SER A 243 -24.13 -5.79 5.04
CA SER A 243 -23.64 -7.01 4.42
C SER A 243 -22.34 -6.83 3.64
N HIS A 244 -21.75 -5.63 3.67
CA HIS A 244 -20.43 -5.36 3.10
C HIS A 244 -19.47 -4.92 4.20
N GLY A 245 -18.30 -5.54 4.26
CA GLY A 245 -17.22 -5.11 5.15
C GLY A 245 -15.89 -5.16 4.43
N GLN A 246 -14.98 -4.28 4.80
CA GLN A 246 -13.69 -4.12 4.14
C GLN A 246 -12.62 -3.78 5.16
N ALA A 247 -11.40 -4.27 4.92
CA ALA A 247 -10.21 -3.75 5.59
C ALA A 247 -9.04 -3.55 4.61
N VAL A 248 -8.21 -2.56 4.88
CA VAL A 248 -6.97 -2.29 4.16
C VAL A 248 -5.82 -2.32 5.16
N VAL A 249 -4.82 -3.18 4.90
CA VAL A 249 -3.54 -3.17 5.61
C VAL A 249 -2.70 -2.04 5.04
N VAL A 250 -2.32 -1.09 5.88
CA VAL A 250 -1.49 0.06 5.50
C VAL A 250 -0.04 -0.23 5.87
N LEU A 251 0.80 -0.32 4.85
CA LEU A 251 2.23 -0.55 4.96
C LEU A 251 2.99 0.70 4.51
N GLN A 252 4.16 0.94 5.09
CA GLN A 252 5.01 2.06 4.73
C GLN A 252 6.47 1.63 4.62
N LEU A 253 7.16 2.08 3.57
CA LEU A 253 8.61 1.96 3.47
C LEU A 253 9.28 2.80 4.57
N ASP A 254 10.23 2.24 5.29
CA ASP A 254 10.89 2.91 6.42
C ASP A 254 12.03 3.86 6.00
N GLY A 255 12.54 3.69 4.77
CA GLY A 255 13.61 4.48 4.17
C GLY A 255 15.02 4.15 4.67
N ASP A 256 15.18 3.08 5.46
CA ASP A 256 16.46 2.67 6.06
C ASP A 256 17.27 1.71 5.18
N ARG A 257 16.82 1.48 3.94
CA ARG A 257 17.51 0.61 2.99
C ARG A 257 19.00 0.93 2.98
N ASP A 258 19.81 -0.03 3.41
CA ASP A 258 21.28 0.03 3.35
C ASP A 258 21.64 0.07 1.85
N VAL A 259 21.57 1.25 1.25
CA VAL A 259 22.01 1.46 -0.12
C VAL A 259 23.49 1.12 -0.11
N ASP A 260 23.84 -0.04 -0.67
CA ASP A 260 25.18 -0.36 -1.09
C ASP A 260 25.58 0.74 -2.08
N VAL A 261 26.15 1.82 -1.55
CA VAL A 261 26.82 2.82 -2.35
C VAL A 261 27.99 2.06 -2.95
N ASP A 262 27.81 1.58 -4.18
CA ASP A 262 28.90 1.18 -5.06
C ASP A 262 29.76 2.43 -5.21
N ASP A 263 30.76 2.53 -4.33
CA ASP A 263 31.82 3.51 -4.36
C ASP A 263 32.70 3.17 -5.58
N SER A 264 32.12 3.40 -6.76
CA SER A 264 32.83 3.55 -8.01
C SER A 264 33.62 4.87 -7.94
N ASP A 265 34.58 4.93 -7.02
CA ASP A 265 35.63 5.94 -7.01
C ASP A 265 36.63 5.57 -8.11
N ASP A 266 36.35 6.09 -9.31
CA ASP A 266 37.29 6.22 -10.41
C ASP A 266 38.48 7.10 -9.94
N GLY A 267 39.45 6.46 -9.30
CA GLY A 267 40.70 7.05 -8.82
C GLY A 267 41.93 6.36 -9.42
N ASP A 268 42.24 6.73 -10.66
CA ASP A 268 43.48 6.43 -11.40
C ASP A 268 44.76 6.72 -10.59
N ASP A 269 45.56 5.69 -10.24
CA ASP A 269 47.00 5.90 -10.03
C ASP A 269 47.86 4.69 -10.45
N SER A 270 48.31 4.79 -11.70
CA SER A 270 49.63 4.46 -12.25
C SER A 270 50.42 3.23 -11.73
N SER A 271 50.65 2.32 -12.67
CA SER A 271 51.68 1.29 -12.64
C SER A 271 53.09 1.90 -12.53
N THR A 272 53.92 1.39 -11.62
CA THR A 272 55.38 1.34 -11.81
C THR A 272 55.96 0.12 -11.07
N ASP A 273 56.40 -0.85 -11.87
CA ASP A 273 57.36 -1.91 -11.52
C ASP A 273 58.73 -1.31 -11.16
N ASP A 274 59.40 -1.84 -10.12
CA ASP A 274 60.83 -2.18 -10.15
C ASP A 274 61.34 -2.73 -8.80
N GLY A 275 62.04 -3.87 -8.85
CA GLY A 275 63.26 -4.03 -8.02
C GLY A 275 63.33 -5.13 -6.95
N ASP A 276 63.30 -6.39 -7.38
CA ASP A 276 64.18 -7.52 -6.99
C ASP A 276 65.07 -7.40 -5.73
N SER A 277 64.92 -8.34 -4.78
CA SER A 277 66.04 -9.03 -4.11
C SER A 277 65.57 -10.27 -3.32
N ALA A 278 65.96 -11.42 -3.83
CA ALA A 278 65.90 -12.73 -3.19
C ALA A 278 66.79 -12.85 -1.93
N SER A 279 66.38 -13.67 -0.95
CA SER A 279 67.08 -14.93 -0.58
C SER A 279 66.43 -15.59 0.65
N ASP A 280 65.85 -16.76 0.38
CA ASP A 280 66.01 -18.08 1.01
C ASP A 280 65.91 -18.36 2.53
N ASN A 281 65.19 -19.47 2.75
CA ASN A 281 65.31 -20.52 3.78
C ASN A 281 64.82 -20.18 5.20
N ASP A 282 63.93 -20.95 5.82
CA ASP A 282 63.98 -22.37 6.19
C ASP A 282 62.56 -22.71 6.71
N GLY A 283 61.87 -23.79 6.32
CA GLY A 283 62.12 -25.14 6.84
C GLY A 283 61.19 -25.45 8.03
N GLY A 284 60.23 -26.37 7.88
CA GLY A 284 59.52 -26.99 9.02
C GLY A 284 58.05 -27.32 8.79
N ASP A 285 57.81 -28.53 8.31
CA ASP A 285 56.53 -29.24 8.23
C ASP A 285 56.09 -29.69 9.64
N ASP A 286 54.82 -29.45 10.03
CA ASP A 286 54.03 -30.41 10.82
C ASP A 286 52.57 -29.96 11.02
N SER A 287 51.68 -30.69 10.34
CA SER A 287 50.55 -31.44 10.90
C SER A 287 49.50 -30.76 11.81
N ALA A 288 48.26 -30.82 11.30
CA ALA A 288 47.01 -31.21 11.98
C ALA A 288 45.94 -30.13 12.24
N ASP A 289 44.81 -30.34 11.55
CA ASP A 289 43.41 -30.15 11.95
C ASP A 289 43.01 -28.88 12.71
N GLU A 290 42.34 -27.97 11.99
CA GLU A 290 41.14 -27.31 12.54
C GLU A 290 40.12 -27.13 11.41
N THR A 291 38.99 -27.83 11.52
CA THR A 291 37.87 -27.74 10.57
C THR A 291 36.88 -26.64 11.02
N PRO A 292 36.21 -25.96 10.07
CA PRO A 292 35.31 -24.85 10.36
C PRO A 292 34.07 -25.32 11.13
N GLY A 293 33.76 -24.62 12.22
CA GLY A 293 32.64 -24.91 13.10
C GLY A 293 31.29 -24.54 12.48
N PHE A 294 30.53 -25.55 12.08
CA PHE A 294 29.07 -25.49 11.94
C PHE A 294 28.44 -25.66 13.31
N GLY A 295 28.01 -24.56 13.94
CA GLY A 295 27.25 -24.58 15.18
C GLY A 295 25.95 -23.83 14.98
N SER A 296 24.82 -24.55 15.02
CA SER A 296 23.47 -24.13 15.49
C SER A 296 22.27 -24.91 14.88
N ILE A 297 22.39 -26.19 14.49
CA ILE A 297 21.22 -26.99 14.01
C ILE A 297 20.95 -28.23 14.90
N ALA A 298 21.01 -28.08 16.22
CA ALA A 298 20.73 -29.20 17.14
C ALA A 298 19.83 -28.86 18.34
N VAL A 299 19.20 -27.67 18.38
CA VAL A 299 18.38 -27.24 19.54
C VAL A 299 16.87 -27.46 19.32
N LEU A 300 16.35 -27.51 18.09
CA LEU A 300 14.89 -27.60 17.88
C LEU A 300 14.30 -29.03 17.96
N VAL A 301 15.11 -30.10 17.82
CA VAL A 301 14.60 -31.48 17.93
C VAL A 301 14.31 -31.88 19.39
N ALA A 302 14.85 -31.16 20.38
CA ALA A 302 14.64 -31.48 21.79
C ALA A 302 13.30 -30.94 22.36
N LEU A 303 12.67 -29.95 21.73
CA LEU A 303 11.41 -29.35 22.24
C LEU A 303 10.16 -30.13 21.79
N ALA A 304 10.20 -30.80 20.63
CA ALA A 304 9.07 -31.57 20.11
C ALA A 304 8.74 -32.85 20.94
N ALA A 305 9.70 -33.38 21.69
CA ALA A 305 9.48 -34.61 22.49
C ALA A 305 8.76 -34.38 23.82
N THR A 306 8.69 -33.14 24.34
CA THR A 306 8.08 -32.87 25.66
C THR A 306 6.59 -32.53 25.57
N LEU A 307 6.10 -31.97 24.46
CA LEU A 307 4.68 -31.64 24.30
C LEU A 307 3.79 -32.87 24.06
N LEU A 308 4.26 -33.90 23.35
CA LEU A 308 3.50 -35.16 23.17
C LEU A 308 3.36 -36.00 24.45
N ALA A 309 4.20 -35.79 25.46
CA ALA A 309 4.08 -36.47 26.76
C ALA A 309 3.06 -35.82 27.70
N SER A 310 2.66 -34.56 27.45
CA SER A 310 1.71 -33.82 28.30
C SER A 310 0.23 -34.02 27.90
N ARG A 311 -0.04 -34.50 26.69
CA ARG A 311 -1.42 -34.78 26.20
C ARG A 311 -1.90 -36.21 26.42
N ARG A 312 -1.22 -37.00 27.27
CA ARG A 312 -1.64 -38.37 27.64
C ARG A 312 -1.69 -38.63 29.15
N ALA A 313 -1.83 -37.58 29.96
CA ALA A 313 -2.16 -37.68 31.39
C ALA A 313 -3.57 -37.15 31.64
#